data_AF-A0A352RTN2-F1
#
_entry.id   AF-A0A352RTN2-F1
#
_cell.length_a   1.000
_cell.length_b   1.000
_cell.length_c   1.000
_cell.angle_alpha   90.00
_cell.angle_beta   90.00
_cell.angle_gamma   90.00
#
_symmetry.space_group_name_H-M   'P 1'
#
loop_
_entity.id
_entity.type
_entity.pdbx_description
1 polymer ?
#
loop_
_entity_poly.entity_id
_entity_poly.type
_entity_poly.pdbx_seq_one_letter_code
_entity_poly.pdbx_strand_id
1 'polypeptide(L)'
;MNVTVETTVAAPVGKVWRAYTTPEDIKQWNAASDDWHTTAATVDLREGGAFSSRMEAKDGSMGFDFAGTYTKIVENKLIEYAFGDRTAKVEFLE
;
A
#
# COMPACT_ATOMS: atom_id res chain seq x y z
N MET A 1 19.88 -5.86 -3.12
CA MET A 1 20.00 -5.20 -1.80
C MET A 1 18.59 -5.10 -1.22
N ASN A 2 18.39 -5.45 0.05
CA ASN A 2 17.09 -5.32 0.73
C ASN A 2 17.14 -4.08 1.63
N VAL A 3 16.06 -3.30 1.65
CA VAL A 3 15.91 -2.13 2.50
C VAL A 3 14.70 -2.38 3.39
N THR A 4 14.88 -2.20 4.69
CA THR A 4 13.82 -2.31 5.69
C THR A 4 13.48 -0.92 6.22
N VAL A 5 12.19 -0.60 6.24
CA VAL A 5 11.64 0.60 6.87
C VAL A 5 10.53 0.15 7.83
N GLU A 6 10.43 0.83 8.96
CA GLU A 6 9.46 0.48 10.00
C GLU A 6 8.97 1.74 10.72
N THR A 7 7.77 1.66 11.29
CA THR A 7 7.19 2.70 12.13
C THR A 7 6.21 2.08 13.12
N THR A 8 5.99 2.74 14.26
CA THR A 8 5.02 2.31 15.27
C THR A 8 3.74 3.12 15.14
N VAL A 9 2.61 2.42 14.98
CA VAL A 9 1.28 3.04 14.94
C VAL A 9 0.55 2.75 16.25
N ALA A 10 0.14 3.79 16.97
CA ALA A 10 -0.58 3.66 18.25
C ALA A 10 -2.07 3.28 18.05
N ALA A 11 -2.32 2.13 17.40
CA ALA A 11 -3.65 1.59 17.15
C ALA A 11 -3.61 0.05 17.12
N PRO A 12 -4.73 -0.64 17.44
CA PRO A 12 -4.81 -2.09 17.31
C PRO A 12 -4.53 -2.57 15.88
N VAL A 13 -3.86 -3.71 15.73
CA VAL A 13 -3.43 -4.25 14.43
C VAL A 13 -4.56 -4.36 13.41
N GLY A 14 -5.77 -4.74 13.84
CA GLY A 14 -6.94 -4.83 12.95
C GLY A 14 -7.36 -3.48 12.34
N LYS A 15 -7.14 -2.36 13.04
CA LYS A 15 -7.39 -1.02 12.47
C LYS A 15 -6.30 -0.65 11.46
N VAL A 16 -5.05 -0.96 11.79
CA VAL A 16 -3.90 -0.69 10.90
C VAL A 16 -4.04 -1.51 9.61
N TRP A 17 -4.35 -2.81 9.73
CA TRP A 17 -4.64 -3.69 8.61
C TRP A 17 -5.72 -3.13 7.70
N ARG A 18 -6.89 -2.79 8.27
CA ARG A 18 -8.00 -2.21 7.49
C ARG A 18 -7.58 -0.93 6.78
N ALA A 19 -6.89 -0.02 7.46
CA ALA A 19 -6.43 1.23 6.85
C ALA A 19 -5.39 0.99 5.73
N TYR A 20 -4.59 -0.07 5.86
CA TYR A 20 -3.58 -0.45 4.87
C TYR A 20 -4.18 -1.14 3.64
N THR A 21 -5.35 -1.79 3.76
CA THR A 21 -5.94 -2.59 2.68
C THR A 21 -7.24 -2.02 2.10
N THR A 22 -7.81 -0.96 2.69
CA THR A 22 -9.08 -0.38 2.21
C THR A 22 -8.80 0.75 1.23
N PRO A 23 -9.33 0.73 -0.01
CA PRO A 23 -9.06 1.76 -1.01
C PRO A 23 -9.37 3.19 -0.56
N GLU A 24 -10.42 3.37 0.25
CA GLU A 24 -10.80 4.69 0.77
C GLU A 24 -9.77 5.28 1.73
N ASP A 25 -9.22 4.43 2.61
CA ASP A 25 -8.15 4.82 3.55
C ASP A 25 -6.82 4.99 2.82
N ILE A 26 -6.49 4.11 1.87
CA ILE A 26 -5.26 4.19 1.04
C ILE A 26 -5.17 5.55 0.34
N LYS A 27 -6.28 6.06 -0.20
CA LYS A 27 -6.29 7.38 -0.84
C LYS A 27 -5.89 8.52 0.08
N GLN A 28 -6.01 8.35 1.40
CA GLN A 28 -5.66 9.38 2.38
C GLN A 28 -4.16 9.39 2.71
N TRP A 29 -3.48 8.24 2.65
CA TRP A 29 -2.08 8.13 3.10
C TRP A 29 -1.07 7.82 2.00
N ASN A 30 -1.48 7.29 0.84
CA ASN A 30 -0.58 6.89 -0.24
C ASN A 30 -0.07 8.09 -1.08
N ALA A 31 0.55 9.06 -0.40
CA ALA A 31 1.21 10.22 -0.98
C ALA A 31 2.65 10.29 -0.46
N ALA A 32 3.61 10.47 -1.36
CA ALA A 32 5.03 10.53 -0.99
C ALA A 32 5.38 11.81 -0.21
N SER A 33 4.62 12.89 -0.44
CA SER A 33 4.71 14.18 0.27
C SER A 33 3.39 14.93 0.15
N ASP A 34 3.28 16.08 0.84
CA ASP A 34 2.10 16.96 0.78
C ASP A 34 1.82 17.53 -0.63
N ASP A 35 2.79 17.51 -1.54
CA ASP A 35 2.62 17.95 -2.92
C ASP A 35 1.97 16.88 -3.81
N TRP A 36 1.81 15.67 -3.29
CA TRP A 36 1.18 14.54 -3.97
C TRP A 36 -0.17 14.20 -3.38
N HIS A 37 -1.01 13.53 -4.16
CA HIS A 37 -2.26 12.94 -3.70
C HIS A 37 -2.56 11.66 -4.46
N THR A 38 -3.41 10.82 -3.88
CA THR A 38 -3.93 9.62 -4.56
C THR A 38 -5.33 9.90 -5.09
N THR A 39 -5.53 9.83 -6.39
CA THR A 39 -6.84 10.11 -7.02
C THR A 39 -7.74 8.88 -7.07
N ALA A 40 -7.14 7.69 -7.22
CA ALA A 40 -7.86 6.42 -7.28
C ALA A 40 -7.05 5.31 -6.60
N ALA A 41 -7.75 4.36 -6.00
CA ALA A 41 -7.16 3.15 -5.46
C ALA A 41 -8.10 1.96 -5.70
N THR A 42 -7.52 0.80 -6.02
CA THR A 42 -8.21 -0.48 -6.16
C THR A 42 -7.42 -1.56 -5.43
N VAL A 43 -8.13 -2.45 -4.74
CA VAL A 43 -7.54 -3.54 -3.97
C VAL A 43 -8.41 -4.79 -4.13
N ASP A 44 -7.82 -5.86 -4.67
CA ASP A 44 -8.36 -7.23 -4.63
C ASP A 44 -7.55 -8.04 -3.60
N LEU A 45 -7.94 -7.95 -2.32
CA LEU A 45 -7.15 -8.46 -1.19
C LEU A 45 -7.26 -10.00 -1.06
N ARG A 46 -6.55 -10.71 -1.92
CA ARG A 46 -6.39 -12.16 -1.91
C ARG A 46 -5.08 -12.55 -2.61
N GLU A 47 -4.59 -13.76 -2.38
CA GLU A 47 -3.45 -14.28 -3.14
C GLU A 47 -3.78 -14.34 -4.64
N GLY A 48 -2.88 -13.80 -5.47
CA GLY A 48 -3.07 -13.60 -6.90
C GLY A 48 -3.97 -12.41 -7.27
N GLY A 49 -4.53 -11.70 -6.29
CA GLY A 49 -5.27 -10.46 -6.50
C GLY A 49 -4.35 -9.28 -6.80
N ALA A 50 -4.85 -8.32 -7.58
CA ALA A 50 -4.09 -7.12 -7.96
C ALA A 50 -4.50 -5.92 -7.11
N PHE A 51 -3.58 -4.97 -6.97
CA PHE A 51 -3.87 -3.64 -6.45
C PHE A 51 -3.32 -2.57 -7.39
N SER A 52 -3.92 -1.38 -7.36
CA SER A 52 -3.39 -0.20 -8.02
C SER A 52 -3.71 1.05 -7.19
N SER A 53 -2.75 1.96 -7.06
CA SER A 53 -2.96 3.28 -6.48
C SER A 53 -2.40 4.34 -7.42
N ARG A 54 -3.27 5.21 -7.93
CA ARG A 54 -2.93 6.29 -8.85
C ARG A 54 -2.43 7.49 -8.05
N MET A 55 -1.14 7.76 -8.15
CA MET A 55 -0.48 8.87 -7.45
C MET A 55 -0.21 10.00 -8.43
N GLU A 56 -0.58 11.22 -8.07
CA GLU A 56 -0.45 12.41 -8.92
C GLU A 56 0.11 13.58 -8.11
N ALA A 57 0.94 14.41 -8.75
CA ALA A 57 1.35 15.70 -8.21
C ALA A 57 0.16 16.66 -8.30
N LYS A 58 -0.08 17.43 -7.24
CA LYS A 58 -1.24 18.35 -7.16
C LYS A 58 -1.20 19.47 -8.19
N ASP A 59 -0.01 19.78 -8.72
CA ASP A 59 0.18 20.75 -9.80
C ASP A 59 -0.12 20.17 -11.21
N GLY A 60 -0.43 18.87 -11.29
CA GLY A 60 -0.72 18.17 -12.54
C GLY A 60 0.49 17.86 -13.40
N SER A 61 1.72 18.09 -12.92
CA SER A 61 2.94 17.91 -13.70
C SER A 61 3.28 16.45 -13.97
N MET A 62 2.91 15.55 -13.06
CA MET A 62 3.32 14.16 -13.08
C MET A 62 2.30 13.26 -12.38
N GLY A 63 2.19 12.02 -12.86
CA GLY A 63 1.42 10.98 -12.19
C GLY A 63 1.83 9.59 -12.66
N PHE A 64 1.70 8.61 -11.77
CA PHE A 64 2.00 7.22 -12.06
C PHE A 64 1.10 6.29 -11.25
N ASP A 65 0.97 5.05 -11.72
CA ASP A 65 0.24 4.00 -11.02
C ASP A 65 1.22 3.14 -10.24
N PHE A 66 1.06 3.11 -8.92
CA PHE A 66 1.69 2.11 -8.08
C PHE A 66 0.81 0.86 -8.06
N ALA A 67 1.15 -0.11 -8.90
CA ALA A 67 0.37 -1.33 -9.08
C ALA A 67 1.22 -2.59 -8.87
N GLY A 68 0.57 -3.65 -8.41
CA GLY A 68 1.22 -4.93 -8.15
C GLY A 68 0.23 -6.05 -7.89
N THR A 69 0.78 -7.22 -7.57
CA THR A 69 0.03 -8.45 -7.31
C THR A 69 0.38 -8.98 -5.93
N TYR A 70 -0.63 -9.26 -5.11
CA TYR A 70 -0.44 -9.93 -3.83
C TYR A 70 -0.01 -11.38 -4.05
N THR A 71 1.15 -11.74 -3.53
CA THR A 71 1.71 -13.09 -3.63
C THR A 71 1.40 -13.93 -2.41
N LYS A 72 1.20 -13.31 -1.25
CA LYS A 72 0.82 -13.97 0.00
C LYS A 72 0.05 -13.02 0.91
N ILE A 73 -1.02 -13.51 1.53
CA ILE A 73 -1.83 -12.74 2.49
C ILE A 73 -2.03 -13.58 3.75
N VAL A 74 -1.56 -13.08 4.89
CA VAL A 74 -1.92 -13.60 6.22
C VAL A 74 -2.57 -12.46 6.98
N GLU A 75 -3.88 -12.57 7.19
CA GLU A 75 -4.69 -11.51 7.78
C GLU A 75 -4.09 -11.00 9.11
N ASN A 76 -4.01 -9.67 9.24
CA ASN A 76 -3.44 -8.95 10.38
C ASN A 76 -1.96 -9.26 10.71
N LYS A 77 -1.22 -9.89 9.79
CA LYS A 77 0.16 -10.34 10.08
C LYS A 77 1.15 -10.08 8.95
N LEU A 78 0.77 -10.40 7.71
CA LEU A 78 1.70 -10.37 6.58
C LEU A 78 0.97 -10.07 5.27
N ILE A 79 1.56 -9.16 4.49
CA ILE A 79 1.24 -8.95 3.08
C ILE A 79 2.54 -9.06 2.30
N GLU A 80 2.62 -9.97 1.34
CA GLU A 80 3.71 -10.00 0.35
C GLU A 80 3.14 -9.66 -1.02
N TYR A 81 3.87 -8.88 -1.80
CA TYR A 81 3.48 -8.53 -3.15
C TYR A 81 4.66 -8.31 -4.09
N ALA A 82 4.41 -8.50 -5.38
CA ALA A 82 5.32 -8.17 -6.47
C ALA A 82 4.82 -6.94 -7.22
N PHE A 83 5.72 -6.06 -7.64
CA PHE A 83 5.42 -4.84 -8.40
C PHE A 83 6.58 -4.52 -9.35
N GLY A 84 6.30 -4.45 -10.65
CA GLY A 84 7.36 -4.46 -11.68
C GLY A 84 8.30 -5.65 -11.49
N ASP A 85 9.60 -5.40 -11.48
CA ASP A 85 10.64 -6.41 -11.26
C ASP A 85 11.05 -6.56 -9.78
N ARG A 86 10.24 -6.05 -8.85
CA ARG A 86 10.54 -5.99 -7.41
C ARG A 86 9.51 -6.75 -6.59
N THR A 87 9.91 -7.12 -5.38
CA THR A 87 9.02 -7.69 -4.36
C THR A 87 9.15 -6.90 -3.07
N ALA A 88 8.08 -6.88 -2.28
CA ALA A 88 8.06 -6.32 -0.94
C ALA A 88 7.21 -7.21 -0.02
N LYS A 89 7.53 -7.14 1.28
CA LYS A 89 6.74 -7.72 2.35
C LYS A 89 6.45 -6.65 3.41
N VAL A 90 5.27 -6.71 3.98
CA VAL A 90 4.81 -5.84 5.06
C VAL A 90 4.39 -6.75 6.19
N GLU A 91 5.08 -6.63 7.32
CA GLU A 91 4.81 -7.41 8.53
C GLU A 91 4.12 -6.50 9.55
N PHE A 92 3.00 -6.98 10.08
CA PHE A 92 2.26 -6.31 11.14
C PHE A 92 2.58 -7.02 12.45
N LEU A 93 3.28 -6.30 13.34
CA LEU A 93 3.71 -6.80 14.65
C LEU A 93 2.78 -6.22 15.73
N GLU A 94 2.38 -7.07 16.69
CA GLU A 94 1.65 -6.65 17.90
C GLU A 94 2.61 -6.41 19.08
#